data_AF-A0A7S0LQR1-F1
#
_entry.id   AF-A0A7S0LQR1-F1
#
_cell.length_a   1.000
_cell.length_b   1.000
_cell.length_c   1.000
_cell.angle_alpha   90.00
_cell.angle_beta   90.00
_cell.angle_gamma   90.00
#
_symmetry.space_group_name_H-M   'P 1'
#
loop_
_entity.id
_entity.type
_entity.pdbx_description
1 polymer ?
#
loop_
_entity_poly.entity_id
_entity_poly.type
_entity_poly.pdbx_seq_one_letter_code
_entity_poly.pdbx_strand_id
1 'polypeptide(L)'
;EIVVAGGLVFGLTDSGICAAFDMDTCKRRCVLNSASTEVVRSLFHNKSNSTLIIVSVHASDGYTSLQCRASRLADLLAGDARSSSTLFASESLKWPGFVEFDDVNQKVLTYSADEKTYKVWSMAEPNLVLYTLSDAQIQEIKISPGIMLLVLSHETGGGHVPLKILSIESGQVLREFRQLVRVGKKIDVIEQFNQKLLLKQEDAPLWIVDLLSSSVIKVPEKRFKTPLAFIFLYEHQCFLALRSNEVLLWNFRGELVSRFRDHRLWFPQSVVDHTSVIFITHAQDVIISLCEDKESTGKNRESIHVSHISSGECLARIDWQAVDKSPVTALSYNEERGDIIAGNELGHILIWSN
;
A
#
# COMPACT_ATOMS: atom_id res chain seq x y z
N GLU A 1 -5.74 1.91 -11.19
CA GLU A 1 -4.38 2.04 -10.63
C GLU A 1 -3.47 2.72 -11.64
N ILE A 2 -2.50 3.51 -11.17
CA ILE A 2 -1.44 4.12 -12.01
C ILE A 2 -0.08 3.80 -11.40
N VAL A 3 0.84 3.30 -12.22
CA VAL A 3 2.25 3.07 -11.85
C VAL A 3 3.14 3.84 -12.82
N VAL A 4 4.18 4.49 -12.29
CA VAL A 4 5.19 5.19 -13.09
C VAL A 4 6.54 4.49 -12.92
N ALA A 5 7.17 4.11 -14.03
CA ALA A 5 8.47 3.45 -14.01
C ALA A 5 9.19 3.54 -15.36
N GLY A 6 10.50 3.82 -15.34
CA GLY A 6 11.36 3.73 -16.53
C GLY A 6 10.92 4.62 -17.71
N GLY A 7 10.41 5.82 -17.43
CA GLY A 7 9.88 6.73 -18.46
C GLY A 7 8.51 6.34 -19.02
N LEU A 8 7.84 5.36 -18.40
CA LEU A 8 6.49 4.92 -18.77
C LEU A 8 5.48 5.25 -17.66
N VAL A 9 4.26 5.51 -18.08
CA VAL A 9 3.06 5.49 -17.23
C VAL A 9 2.24 4.28 -17.61
N PHE A 10 1.91 3.46 -16.61
CA PHE A 10 1.04 2.31 -16.74
C PHE A 10 -0.33 2.65 -16.17
N GLY A 11 -1.36 2.56 -17.01
CA GLY A 11 -2.76 2.70 -16.59
C GLY A 11 -3.42 1.33 -16.53
N LEU A 12 -3.97 0.97 -15.37
CA LEU A 12 -4.80 -0.22 -15.17
C LEU A 12 -6.25 0.19 -14.90
N THR A 13 -7.16 -0.27 -15.77
CA THR A 13 -8.60 -0.06 -15.65
C THR A 13 -9.24 -1.08 -14.71
N ASP A 14 -10.44 -0.78 -14.22
CA ASP A 14 -11.25 -1.70 -13.39
C ASP A 14 -11.64 -2.99 -14.14
N SER A 15 -11.76 -2.92 -15.47
CA SER A 15 -11.95 -4.10 -16.33
C SER A 15 -10.71 -5.00 -16.45
N GLY A 16 -9.58 -4.60 -15.86
CA GLY A 16 -8.32 -5.34 -15.89
C GLY A 16 -7.53 -5.20 -17.20
N ILE A 17 -7.83 -4.18 -18.01
CA ILE A 17 -7.02 -3.83 -19.18
C ILE A 17 -5.90 -2.90 -18.72
N CYS A 18 -4.68 -3.25 -19.08
CA CYS A 18 -3.50 -2.47 -18.75
C CYS A 18 -2.77 -2.01 -20.00
N ALA A 19 -2.39 -0.73 -20.04
CA ALA A 19 -1.61 -0.15 -21.14
C ALA A 19 -0.44 0.69 -20.62
N ALA A 20 0.66 0.66 -21.38
CA ALA A 20 1.83 1.49 -21.15
C ALA A 20 1.83 2.69 -22.11
N PHE A 21 2.15 3.86 -21.56
CA PHE A 21 2.28 5.11 -22.29
C PHE A 21 3.67 5.69 -22.05
N ASP A 22 4.28 6.18 -23.11
CA ASP A 22 5.55 6.88 -23.03
C ASP A 22 5.33 8.31 -22.53
N MET A 23 6.05 8.69 -21.49
CA MET A 23 5.85 9.99 -20.83
C MET A 23 6.25 11.17 -21.70
N ASP A 24 7.25 11.01 -22.57
CA ASP A 24 7.78 12.12 -23.37
C ASP A 24 6.93 12.39 -24.62
N THR A 25 6.40 11.32 -25.21
CA THR A 25 5.63 11.40 -26.45
C THR A 25 4.12 11.33 -26.24
N CYS A 26 3.67 10.98 -25.03
CA CYS A 26 2.29 10.67 -24.67
C CYS A 26 1.65 9.58 -25.55
N LYS A 27 2.47 8.76 -26.23
CA LYS A 27 2.00 7.70 -27.11
C LYS A 27 1.90 6.39 -26.35
N ARG A 28 0.81 5.65 -26.59
CA ARG A 28 0.68 4.27 -26.13
C ARG A 28 1.76 3.39 -26.78
N ARG A 29 2.56 2.71 -25.95
CA ARG A 29 3.59 1.76 -26.39
C ARG A 29 3.03 0.37 -26.61
N CYS A 30 2.29 -0.16 -25.63
CA CYS A 30 1.71 -1.50 -25.71
C CYS A 30 0.50 -1.67 -24.78
N VAL A 31 -0.28 -2.71 -25.03
CA VAL A 31 -1.26 -3.28 -24.08
C VAL A 31 -0.58 -4.46 -23.41
N LEU A 32 -0.66 -4.54 -22.08
CA LEU A 32 0.09 -5.51 -21.30
C LEU A 32 -0.59 -6.87 -21.24
N ASN A 33 -1.92 -6.93 -21.39
CA ASN A 33 -2.66 -8.19 -21.40
C ASN A 33 -2.14 -9.12 -22.52
N SER A 34 -1.76 -10.33 -22.14
CA SER A 34 -1.28 -11.41 -22.99
C SER A 34 -2.40 -12.16 -23.71
N ALA A 35 -3.61 -12.13 -23.17
CA ALA A 35 -4.80 -12.78 -23.74
C ALA A 35 -6.07 -11.95 -23.49
N SER A 36 -7.09 -12.15 -24.33
CA SER A 36 -8.42 -11.53 -24.13
C SER A 36 -9.16 -12.05 -22.89
N THR A 37 -8.70 -13.16 -22.32
CA THR A 37 -9.23 -13.78 -21.11
C THR A 37 -8.44 -13.44 -19.85
N GLU A 38 -7.38 -12.63 -19.95
CA GLU A 38 -6.58 -12.16 -18.83
C GLU A 38 -7.19 -10.87 -18.26
N VAL A 39 -7.38 -10.84 -16.94
CA VAL A 39 -7.79 -9.66 -16.18
C VAL A 39 -6.65 -9.30 -15.24
N VAL A 40 -5.96 -8.19 -15.53
CA VAL A 40 -4.91 -7.67 -14.65
C VAL A 40 -5.56 -7.08 -13.39
N ARG A 41 -4.95 -7.35 -12.23
CA ARG A 41 -5.46 -6.95 -10.91
C ARG A 41 -4.58 -5.93 -10.20
N SER A 42 -3.27 -5.99 -10.42
CA SER A 42 -2.33 -5.05 -9.80
C SER A 42 -1.03 -4.99 -10.59
N LEU A 43 -0.33 -3.87 -10.46
CA LEU A 43 0.99 -3.64 -11.04
C LEU A 43 1.98 -3.30 -9.93
N PHE A 44 3.23 -3.68 -10.12
CA PHE A 44 4.29 -3.33 -9.17
C PHE A 44 5.60 -3.05 -9.88
N HIS A 45 6.20 -1.89 -9.61
CA HIS A 45 7.52 -1.54 -10.14
C HIS A 45 8.61 -2.15 -9.27
N ASN A 46 9.25 -3.21 -9.77
CA ASN A 46 10.42 -3.79 -9.12
C ASN A 46 11.68 -3.00 -9.49
N LYS A 47 12.04 -2.07 -8.62
CA LYS A 47 13.22 -1.19 -8.76
C LYS A 47 14.55 -1.97 -8.79
N SER A 48 14.62 -3.16 -8.18
CA SER A 48 15.87 -3.93 -8.06
C SER A 48 16.41 -4.49 -9.37
N ASN A 49 15.53 -4.78 -10.33
CA ASN A 49 15.92 -5.33 -11.62
C ASN A 49 15.22 -4.63 -12.80
N SER A 50 14.65 -3.44 -12.55
CA SER A 50 13.99 -2.61 -13.55
C SER A 50 12.92 -3.38 -14.35
N THR A 51 12.07 -4.11 -13.62
CA THR A 51 10.93 -4.82 -14.20
C THR A 51 9.62 -4.28 -13.68
N LEU A 52 8.56 -4.42 -14.48
CA LEU A 52 7.20 -4.30 -14.02
C LEU A 52 6.66 -5.71 -13.74
N ILE A 53 6.25 -5.94 -12.51
CA ILE A 53 5.52 -7.13 -12.11
C ILE A 53 4.03 -6.88 -12.36
N ILE A 54 3.39 -7.85 -12.99
CA ILE A 54 1.98 -7.82 -13.37
C ILE A 54 1.31 -9.00 -12.69
N VAL A 55 0.29 -8.71 -11.88
CA VAL A 55 -0.54 -9.70 -11.22
C VAL A 55 -1.87 -9.79 -11.95
N SER A 56 -2.24 -10.96 -12.42
CA SER A 56 -3.47 -11.17 -13.19
C SER A 56 -4.17 -12.47 -12.83
N VAL A 57 -5.41 -12.60 -13.30
CA VAL A 57 -6.23 -13.81 -13.22
C VAL A 57 -6.76 -14.15 -14.61
N HIS A 58 -7.04 -15.43 -14.86
CA HIS A 58 -7.42 -15.90 -16.19
C HIS A 58 -8.78 -16.60 -16.20
N ALA A 59 -9.55 -16.45 -17.27
CA ALA A 59 -10.85 -17.13 -17.40
C ALA A 59 -10.73 -18.67 -17.37
N SER A 60 -9.59 -19.22 -17.76
CA SER A 60 -9.34 -20.67 -17.86
C SER A 60 -9.49 -21.40 -16.53
N ASP A 61 -9.29 -20.73 -15.40
CA ASP A 61 -9.47 -21.30 -14.06
C ASP A 61 -10.60 -20.62 -13.28
N GLY A 62 -11.49 -19.92 -13.98
CA GLY A 62 -12.59 -19.18 -13.37
C GLY A 62 -12.15 -17.93 -12.61
N TYR A 63 -10.99 -17.35 -12.95
CA TYR A 63 -10.41 -16.18 -12.29
C TYR A 63 -10.05 -16.42 -10.82
N THR A 64 -9.62 -17.63 -10.48
CA THR A 64 -9.45 -18.06 -9.08
C THR A 64 -8.02 -18.04 -8.59
N SER A 65 -7.03 -18.18 -9.48
CA SER A 65 -5.60 -18.18 -9.12
C SER A 65 -4.92 -16.91 -9.60
N LEU A 66 -4.19 -16.25 -8.70
CA LEU A 66 -3.29 -15.15 -9.07
C LEU A 66 -2.09 -15.71 -9.84
N GLN A 67 -1.79 -15.10 -10.98
CA GLN A 67 -0.60 -15.35 -11.77
C GLN A 67 0.27 -14.10 -11.76
N CYS A 68 1.57 -14.29 -11.57
CA CYS A 68 2.53 -13.21 -11.54
C CYS A 68 3.51 -13.38 -12.71
N ARG A 69 3.81 -12.28 -13.40
CA ARG A 69 4.88 -12.23 -14.41
C ARG A 69 5.62 -10.92 -14.33
N ALA A 70 6.88 -10.93 -14.74
CA ALA A 70 7.71 -9.74 -14.85
C ALA A 70 8.04 -9.45 -16.31
N SER A 71 7.95 -8.18 -16.71
CA SER A 71 8.43 -7.67 -17.99
C SER A 71 9.47 -6.58 -17.76
N ARG A 72 10.56 -6.59 -18.54
CA ARG A 72 11.59 -5.55 -18.44
C ARG A 72 11.04 -4.22 -18.92
N LEU A 73 11.31 -3.13 -18.19
CA LEU A 73 10.84 -1.80 -18.57
C LEU A 73 11.36 -1.37 -19.95
N ALA A 74 12.59 -1.77 -20.30
CA ALA A 74 13.16 -1.52 -21.62
C ALA A 74 12.39 -2.20 -22.76
N ASP A 75 11.91 -3.42 -22.56
CA ASP A 75 11.10 -4.15 -23.56
C ASP A 75 9.74 -3.48 -23.73
N LEU A 76 9.09 -3.10 -22.61
CA LEU A 76 7.81 -2.38 -22.62
C LEU A 76 7.92 -1.01 -23.30
N LEU A 77 9.03 -0.30 -23.10
CA LEU A 77 9.30 0.98 -23.76
C LEU A 77 9.48 0.82 -25.27
N ALA A 78 10.09 -0.29 -25.70
CA ALA A 78 10.17 -0.68 -27.11
C ALA A 78 8.83 -1.18 -27.68
N GLY A 79 7.79 -1.32 -26.85
CA GLY A 79 6.46 -1.79 -27.24
C GLY A 79 6.29 -3.32 -27.24
N ASP A 80 7.25 -4.06 -26.70
CA ASP A 80 7.16 -5.51 -26.56
C ASP A 80 6.62 -5.93 -25.19
N ALA A 81 5.31 -6.21 -25.15
CA ALA A 81 4.64 -6.77 -23.97
C ALA A 81 4.66 -8.31 -23.90
N ARG A 82 5.23 -8.99 -24.91
CA ARG A 82 5.24 -10.47 -24.97
C ARG A 82 6.44 -11.05 -24.23
N SER A 83 7.56 -10.34 -24.22
CA SER A 83 8.72 -10.67 -23.41
C SER A 83 8.39 -10.54 -21.92
N SER A 84 8.10 -11.69 -21.28
CA SER A 84 7.84 -11.76 -19.85
C SER A 84 8.30 -13.10 -19.27
N SER A 85 8.65 -13.09 -17.99
CA SER A 85 8.98 -14.29 -17.20
C SER A 85 7.92 -14.53 -16.14
N THR A 86 7.36 -15.75 -16.09
CA THR A 86 6.48 -16.17 -15.00
C THR A 86 7.23 -16.13 -13.67
N LEU A 87 6.58 -15.61 -12.64
CA LEU A 87 7.06 -15.58 -11.27
C LEU A 87 6.24 -16.56 -10.42
N PHE A 88 6.87 -17.10 -9.37
CA PHE A 88 6.21 -17.96 -8.38
C PHE A 88 5.47 -19.15 -9.00
N ALA A 89 5.99 -19.71 -10.09
CA ALA A 89 5.32 -20.80 -10.82
C ALA A 89 5.12 -22.07 -9.99
N SER A 90 5.87 -22.23 -8.90
CA SER A 90 5.69 -23.31 -7.92
C SER A 90 4.54 -23.07 -6.93
N GLU A 91 3.95 -21.86 -6.91
CA GLU A 91 2.92 -21.49 -5.95
C GLU A 91 1.51 -21.61 -6.51
N SER A 92 0.61 -22.17 -5.70
CA SER A 92 -0.84 -22.04 -5.89
C SER A 92 -1.34 -20.83 -5.10
N LEU A 93 -1.49 -19.69 -5.77
CA LEU A 93 -2.00 -18.42 -5.21
C LEU A 93 -3.52 -18.30 -5.43
N LYS A 94 -4.26 -19.35 -5.03
CA LYS A 94 -5.73 -19.35 -5.06
C LYS A 94 -6.28 -18.78 -3.78
N TRP A 95 -7.34 -17.98 -3.87
CA TRP A 95 -8.02 -17.42 -2.70
C TRP A 95 -8.28 -18.51 -1.63
N PRO A 96 -7.97 -18.27 -0.34
CA PRO A 96 -7.49 -17.02 0.28
C PRO A 96 -5.96 -16.79 0.21
N GLY A 97 -5.24 -17.50 -0.65
CA GLY A 97 -3.84 -17.25 -0.97
C GLY A 97 -3.61 -15.88 -1.62
N PHE A 98 -2.43 -15.31 -1.40
CA PHE A 98 -2.08 -13.95 -1.82
C PHE A 98 -0.58 -13.80 -2.12
N VAL A 99 -0.23 -12.66 -2.72
CA VAL A 99 1.13 -12.18 -2.92
C VAL A 99 1.21 -10.73 -2.46
N GLU A 100 2.26 -10.38 -1.73
CA GLU A 100 2.56 -9.03 -1.25
C GLU A 100 4.01 -8.68 -1.58
N PHE A 101 4.23 -7.53 -2.20
CA PHE A 101 5.54 -7.04 -2.60
C PHE A 101 6.03 -5.98 -1.62
N ASP A 102 7.26 -6.12 -1.15
CA ASP A 102 7.88 -5.19 -0.21
C ASP A 102 9.16 -4.61 -0.81
N ASP A 103 9.07 -3.36 -1.29
CA ASP A 103 10.19 -2.64 -1.86
C ASP A 103 11.20 -2.18 -0.82
N VAL A 104 10.83 -2.04 0.44
CA VAL A 104 11.76 -1.61 1.49
C VAL A 104 12.72 -2.74 1.84
N ASN A 105 12.20 -3.95 2.07
CA ASN A 105 13.04 -5.10 2.40
C ASN A 105 13.52 -5.88 1.16
N GLN A 106 13.06 -5.52 -0.04
CA GLN A 106 13.38 -6.21 -1.29
C GLN A 106 12.97 -7.69 -1.24
N LYS A 107 11.78 -7.96 -0.69
CA LYS A 107 11.21 -9.30 -0.55
C LYS A 107 9.82 -9.38 -1.16
N VAL A 108 9.37 -10.60 -1.41
CA VAL A 108 7.97 -10.90 -1.71
C VAL A 108 7.47 -11.92 -0.70
N LEU A 109 6.27 -11.72 -0.16
CA LEU A 109 5.59 -12.68 0.70
C LEU A 109 4.46 -13.32 -0.10
N THR A 110 4.44 -14.65 -0.20
CA THR A 110 3.30 -15.40 -0.72
C THR A 110 2.67 -16.26 0.35
N TYR A 111 1.36 -16.47 0.25
CA TYR A 111 0.64 -17.47 1.02
C TYR A 111 -0.10 -18.43 0.09
N SER A 112 0.16 -19.73 0.24
CA SER A 112 -0.61 -20.77 -0.43
C SER A 112 -1.63 -21.36 0.53
N ALA A 113 -2.92 -21.23 0.19
CA ALA A 113 -4.00 -21.79 1.00
C ALA A 113 -4.05 -23.33 0.93
N ASP A 114 -3.64 -23.91 -0.20
CA ASP A 114 -3.60 -25.37 -0.41
C ASP A 114 -2.51 -26.01 0.48
N GLU A 115 -1.31 -25.43 0.48
CA GLU A 115 -0.19 -25.90 1.30
C GLU A 115 -0.25 -25.41 2.75
N LYS A 116 -1.02 -24.34 3.02
CA LYS A 116 -1.06 -23.59 4.28
C LYS A 116 0.32 -23.10 4.72
N THR A 117 1.09 -22.61 3.76
CA THR A 117 2.46 -22.13 4.00
C THR A 117 2.65 -20.73 3.44
N TYR A 118 3.46 -19.96 4.15
CA TYR A 118 3.99 -18.70 3.65
C TYR A 118 5.39 -18.93 3.09
N LYS A 119 5.75 -18.26 2.00
CA LYS A 119 7.11 -18.27 1.45
C LYS A 119 7.59 -16.84 1.27
N VAL A 120 8.86 -16.61 1.62
CA VAL A 120 9.53 -15.33 1.41
C VAL A 120 10.51 -15.48 0.26
N TRP A 121 10.37 -14.62 -0.74
CA TRP A 121 11.14 -14.64 -1.98
C TRP A 121 12.07 -13.44 -2.06
N SER A 122 13.14 -13.58 -2.84
CA SER A 122 13.98 -12.44 -3.23
C SER A 122 13.31 -11.60 -4.31
N MET A 123 13.25 -10.27 -4.16
CA MET A 123 12.85 -9.39 -5.26
C MET A 123 13.93 -9.25 -6.35
N ALA A 124 15.20 -9.35 -5.96
CA ALA A 124 16.32 -9.27 -6.90
C ALA A 124 16.39 -10.51 -7.79
N GLU A 125 16.09 -11.68 -7.21
CA GLU A 125 16.01 -12.98 -7.88
C GLU A 125 14.61 -13.59 -7.66
N PRO A 126 13.59 -13.17 -8.44
CA PRO A 126 12.17 -13.49 -8.18
C PRO A 126 11.78 -14.97 -8.10
N ASN A 127 12.65 -15.88 -8.56
CA ASN A 127 12.42 -17.33 -8.49
C ASN A 127 13.14 -18.00 -7.30
N LEU A 128 13.88 -17.23 -6.49
CA LEU A 128 14.58 -17.71 -5.32
C LEU A 128 13.69 -17.60 -4.07
N VAL A 129 13.26 -18.74 -3.55
CA VAL A 129 12.70 -18.84 -2.20
C VAL A 129 13.84 -18.72 -1.19
N LEU A 130 13.73 -17.76 -0.27
CA LEU A 130 14.69 -17.59 0.81
C LEU A 130 14.40 -18.53 1.98
N TYR A 131 13.13 -18.59 2.40
CA TYR A 131 12.66 -19.51 3.44
C TYR A 131 11.13 -19.64 3.42
N THR A 132 10.64 -20.66 4.14
CA THR A 132 9.22 -21.02 4.26
C THR A 132 8.79 -20.97 5.72
N LEU A 133 7.60 -20.45 5.98
CA LEU A 133 6.94 -20.48 7.30
C LEU A 133 5.70 -21.38 7.23
N SER A 134 5.64 -22.37 8.11
CA SER A 134 4.59 -23.40 8.14
C SER A 134 3.95 -23.50 9.54
N ASP A 135 3.57 -22.36 10.11
CA ASP A 135 2.90 -22.30 11.42
C ASP A 135 1.40 -22.04 11.24
N ALA A 136 0.60 -23.07 11.51
CA ALA A 136 -0.86 -23.02 11.38
C ALA A 136 -1.55 -22.06 12.36
N GLN A 137 -0.82 -21.52 13.34
CA GLN A 137 -1.33 -20.50 14.25
C GLN A 137 -1.24 -19.09 13.67
N ILE A 138 -0.49 -18.86 12.58
CA ILE A 138 -0.38 -17.52 11.98
C ILE A 138 -1.75 -17.08 11.46
N GLN A 139 -2.26 -15.98 12.01
CA GLN A 139 -3.47 -15.31 11.54
C GLN A 139 -3.16 -14.14 10.61
N GLU A 140 -2.09 -13.40 10.93
CA GLU A 140 -1.69 -12.23 10.18
C GLU A 140 -0.16 -12.08 10.25
N ILE A 141 0.44 -11.61 9.16
CA ILE A 141 1.83 -11.19 9.11
C ILE A 141 1.83 -9.71 8.76
N LYS A 142 2.59 -8.92 9.52
CA LYS A 142 2.84 -7.51 9.21
C LYS A 142 4.32 -7.31 8.96
N ILE A 143 4.64 -6.67 7.85
CA ILE A 143 6.01 -6.44 7.45
C ILE A 143 6.44 -5.03 7.86
N SER A 144 7.67 -4.91 8.34
CA SER A 144 8.33 -3.65 8.67
C SER A 144 9.80 -3.74 8.25
N PRO A 145 10.53 -2.61 8.14
CA PRO A 145 11.95 -2.64 7.82
C PRO A 145 12.73 -3.59 8.73
N GLY A 146 13.36 -4.60 8.13
CA GLY A 146 14.19 -5.63 8.76
C GLY A 146 13.44 -6.77 9.46
N ILE A 147 12.12 -6.71 9.63
CA ILE A 147 11.38 -7.64 10.51
C ILE A 147 9.96 -7.97 10.01
N MET A 148 9.42 -9.07 10.52
CA MET A 148 8.02 -9.44 10.39
C MET A 148 7.40 -9.66 11.76
N LEU A 149 6.22 -9.08 11.99
CA LEU A 149 5.37 -9.39 13.14
C LEU A 149 4.36 -10.47 12.74
N LEU A 150 4.44 -11.62 13.40
CA LEU A 150 3.44 -12.68 13.30
C LEU A 150 2.42 -12.49 14.42
N VAL A 151 1.16 -12.28 14.03
CA VAL A 151 0.01 -12.31 14.94
C VAL A 151 -0.55 -13.72 14.93
N LEU A 152 -0.48 -14.38 16.09
CA LEU A 152 -0.90 -15.77 16.22
C LEU A 152 -2.32 -15.87 16.75
N SER A 153 -2.95 -17.01 16.45
CA SER A 153 -4.24 -17.37 16.99
C SER A 153 -4.21 -17.38 18.51
N HIS A 154 -5.21 -16.75 19.10
CA HIS A 154 -5.41 -16.66 20.53
C HIS A 154 -6.78 -17.22 20.88
N GLU A 155 -6.89 -17.78 22.07
CA GLU A 155 -8.15 -18.36 22.54
C GLU A 155 -9.24 -17.26 22.62
N THR A 156 -10.42 -17.56 22.10
CA THR A 156 -11.61 -16.73 22.28
C THR A 156 -11.90 -16.57 23.77
N GLY A 157 -11.72 -15.35 24.29
CA GLY A 157 -11.82 -15.07 25.73
C GLY A 157 -10.49 -14.85 26.43
N GLY A 158 -9.36 -15.03 25.74
CA GLY A 158 -8.03 -14.78 26.27
C GLY A 158 -7.76 -13.28 26.50
N GLY A 159 -7.08 -12.96 27.60
CA GLY A 159 -6.63 -11.59 27.92
C GLY A 159 -5.35 -11.16 27.22
N HIS A 160 -4.91 -11.91 26.21
CA HIS A 160 -3.62 -11.70 25.53
C HIS A 160 -3.60 -12.30 24.13
N VAL A 161 -2.83 -11.67 23.24
CA VAL A 161 -2.51 -12.14 21.89
C VAL A 161 -1.04 -12.56 21.85
N PRO A 162 -0.71 -13.80 21.46
CA PRO A 162 0.67 -14.21 21.23
C PRO A 162 1.23 -13.58 19.96
N LEU A 163 2.45 -13.05 20.06
CA LEU A 163 3.16 -12.36 18.98
C LEU A 163 4.57 -12.90 18.85
N LYS A 164 5.05 -13.03 17.60
CA LYS A 164 6.45 -13.34 17.29
C LYS A 164 7.01 -12.26 16.36
N ILE A 165 8.24 -11.81 16.63
CA ILE A 165 8.99 -10.96 15.72
C ILE A 165 10.09 -11.81 15.10
N LEU A 166 10.09 -11.86 13.77
CA LEU A 166 11.08 -12.58 12.97
C LEU A 166 11.96 -11.58 12.23
N SER A 167 13.20 -11.97 11.96
CA SER A 167 14.06 -11.28 10.98
C SER A 167 13.51 -11.56 9.59
N ILE A 168 13.24 -10.52 8.79
CA ILE A 168 12.75 -10.72 7.41
C ILE A 168 13.82 -11.30 6.49
N GLU A 169 15.10 -11.17 6.83
CA GLU A 169 16.20 -11.70 6.03
C GLU A 169 16.36 -13.22 6.17
N SER A 170 16.13 -13.75 7.37
CA SER A 170 16.46 -15.15 7.69
C SER A 170 15.27 -16.00 8.14
N GLY A 171 14.13 -15.39 8.47
CA GLY A 171 13.00 -16.06 9.10
C GLY A 171 13.25 -16.47 10.56
N GLN A 172 14.42 -16.15 11.14
CA GLN A 172 14.72 -16.48 12.53
C GLN A 172 13.86 -15.68 13.49
N VAL A 173 13.34 -16.35 14.53
CA VAL A 173 12.61 -15.70 15.61
C VAL A 173 13.57 -14.85 16.44
N LEU A 174 13.37 -13.53 16.40
CA LEU A 174 14.11 -12.56 17.20
C LEU A 174 13.50 -12.43 18.60
N ARG A 175 12.17 -12.54 18.71
CA ARG A 175 11.45 -12.41 19.98
C ARG A 175 10.07 -13.05 19.95
N GLU A 176 9.67 -13.63 21.07
CA GLU A 176 8.29 -14.03 21.34
C GLU A 176 7.76 -13.32 22.57
N PHE A 177 6.50 -12.91 22.55
CA PHE A 177 5.86 -12.26 23.69
C PHE A 177 4.34 -12.37 23.61
N ARG A 178 3.66 -12.04 24.71
CA ARG A 178 2.19 -12.00 24.79
C ARG A 178 1.76 -10.58 25.06
N GLN A 179 1.01 -9.99 24.14
CA GLN A 179 0.48 -8.65 24.31
C GLN A 179 -0.88 -8.71 24.99
N LEU A 180 -1.03 -8.01 26.12
CA LEU A 180 -2.32 -7.91 26.82
C LEU A 180 -3.36 -7.24 25.93
N VAL A 181 -4.56 -7.81 25.91
CA VAL A 181 -5.75 -7.28 25.24
C VAL A 181 -6.96 -7.39 26.17
N ARG A 182 -7.94 -6.51 26.00
CA ARG A 182 -9.23 -6.60 26.69
C ARG A 182 -10.03 -7.75 26.11
N VAL A 183 -10.50 -8.63 26.99
CA VAL A 183 -11.33 -9.78 26.64
C VAL A 183 -12.64 -9.33 25.99
N GLY A 184 -13.04 -10.01 24.91
CA GLY A 184 -14.31 -9.77 24.23
C GLY A 184 -14.36 -8.49 23.37
N LYS A 185 -13.25 -7.77 23.24
CA LYS A 185 -13.15 -6.56 22.40
C LYS A 185 -12.35 -6.83 21.14
N LYS A 186 -12.90 -6.42 19.99
CA LYS A 186 -12.23 -6.51 18.69
C LYS A 186 -10.93 -5.69 18.71
N ILE A 187 -9.88 -6.24 18.11
CA ILE A 187 -8.65 -5.51 17.80
C ILE A 187 -8.90 -4.76 16.49
N ASP A 188 -8.88 -3.43 16.56
CA ASP A 188 -9.04 -2.56 15.41
C ASP A 188 -7.68 -2.29 14.74
N VAL A 189 -6.61 -2.23 15.53
CA VAL A 189 -5.25 -1.90 15.07
C VAL A 189 -4.25 -2.73 15.86
N ILE A 190 -3.34 -3.39 15.15
CA ILE A 190 -2.16 -4.04 15.74
C ILE A 190 -0.97 -3.86 14.81
N GLU A 191 -0.29 -2.73 14.85
CA GLU A 191 0.79 -2.42 13.90
C GLU A 191 2.14 -2.36 14.60
N GLN A 192 3.21 -2.73 13.89
CA GLN A 192 4.58 -2.57 14.39
C GLN A 192 5.28 -1.40 13.69
N PHE A 193 6.01 -0.62 14.46
CA PHE A 193 6.96 0.36 13.94
C PHE A 193 8.26 0.28 14.73
N ASN A 194 9.34 -0.19 14.10
CA ASN A 194 10.61 -0.45 14.77
C ASN A 194 10.38 -1.28 16.06
N GLN A 195 10.69 -0.69 17.21
CA GLN A 195 10.55 -1.32 18.53
C GLN A 195 9.23 -0.96 19.24
N LYS A 196 8.29 -0.33 18.53
CA LYS A 196 6.99 0.08 19.06
C LYS A 196 5.90 -0.82 18.49
N LEU A 197 4.98 -1.25 19.35
CA LEU A 197 3.74 -1.91 18.96
C LEU A 197 2.57 -0.96 19.23
N LEU A 198 1.80 -0.68 18.19
CA LEU A 198 0.58 0.12 18.24
C LEU A 198 -0.59 -0.82 18.35
N LEU A 199 -1.31 -0.78 19.46
CA LEU A 199 -2.48 -1.61 19.71
C LEU A 199 -3.68 -0.72 20.01
N LYS A 200 -4.77 -0.90 19.26
CA LYS A 200 -6.06 -0.29 19.55
C LYS A 200 -7.15 -1.33 19.45
N GLN A 201 -8.02 -1.35 20.46
CA GLN A 201 -9.27 -2.10 20.45
C GLN A 201 -10.46 -1.15 20.36
N GLU A 202 -11.60 -1.69 19.97
CA GLU A 202 -12.88 -0.99 19.96
C GLU A 202 -13.15 -0.34 21.34
N ASP A 203 -13.58 0.93 21.33
CA ASP A 203 -13.82 1.75 22.54
C ASP A 203 -12.65 1.82 23.53
N ALA A 204 -11.43 1.58 23.06
CA ALA A 204 -10.22 1.60 23.88
C ALA A 204 -9.23 2.70 23.46
N PRO A 205 -8.39 3.18 24.39
CA PRO A 205 -7.24 4.02 24.06
C PRO A 205 -6.32 3.32 23.04
N LEU A 206 -5.60 4.11 22.24
CA LEU A 206 -4.43 3.59 21.52
C LEU A 206 -3.30 3.37 22.53
N TRP A 207 -2.70 2.19 22.51
CA TRP A 207 -1.49 1.88 23.26
C TRP A 207 -0.30 1.89 22.32
N ILE A 208 0.74 2.63 22.69
CA ILE A 208 2.05 2.58 22.04
C ILE A 208 2.97 1.91 23.05
N VAL A 209 3.24 0.63 22.80
CA VAL A 209 4.04 -0.22 23.68
C VAL A 209 5.46 -0.23 23.16
N ASP A 210 6.41 0.19 23.98
CA ASP A 210 7.83 -0.02 23.71
C ASP A 210 8.19 -1.46 24.04
N LEU A 211 8.59 -2.21 23.02
CA LEU A 211 8.82 -3.64 23.19
C LEU A 211 10.05 -3.90 24.07
N LEU A 212 11.11 -3.10 24.00
CA LEU A 212 12.32 -3.36 24.79
C LEU A 212 12.13 -3.08 26.29
N SER A 213 11.58 -1.92 26.61
CA SER A 213 11.37 -1.46 27.99
C SER A 213 10.04 -1.90 28.60
N SER A 214 9.11 -2.41 27.79
CA SER A 214 7.72 -2.68 28.16
C SER A 214 6.95 -1.43 28.63
N SER A 215 7.48 -0.23 28.40
CA SER A 215 6.78 1.01 28.71
C SER A 215 5.57 1.21 27.79
N VAL A 216 4.50 1.78 28.34
CA VAL A 216 3.23 1.95 27.61
C VAL A 216 2.79 3.39 27.66
N ILE A 217 2.61 3.98 26.48
CA ILE A 217 1.96 5.27 26.30
C ILE A 217 0.51 5.02 25.90
N LYS A 218 -0.43 5.68 26.59
CA LYS A 218 -1.87 5.55 26.33
C LYS A 218 -2.41 6.86 25.77
N VAL A 219 -2.89 6.83 24.53
CA VAL A 219 -3.60 7.96 23.93
C VAL A 219 -5.10 7.74 24.10
N PRO A 220 -5.80 8.59 24.88
CA PRO A 220 -7.23 8.41 25.15
C PRO A 220 -8.07 8.28 23.88
N GLU A 221 -9.12 7.46 23.93
CA GLU A 221 -10.05 7.22 22.82
C GLU A 221 -10.71 8.50 22.28
N LYS A 222 -10.94 9.49 23.15
CA LYS A 222 -11.42 10.83 22.76
C LYS A 222 -10.43 11.62 21.89
N ARG A 223 -9.13 11.32 21.99
CA ARG A 223 -8.06 11.99 21.23
C ARG A 223 -7.66 11.19 19.99
N PHE A 224 -7.71 9.85 20.06
CA PHE A 224 -7.32 8.97 18.96
C PHE A 224 -8.46 8.01 18.60
N LYS A 225 -9.17 8.33 17.52
CA LYS A 225 -10.19 7.49 16.89
C LYS A 225 -9.52 6.51 15.92
N THR A 226 -10.14 5.36 15.69
CA THR A 226 -9.64 4.37 14.73
C THR A 226 -9.59 5.02 13.35
N PRO A 227 -8.41 5.10 12.70
CA PRO A 227 -8.31 5.62 11.34
C PRO A 227 -8.74 4.55 10.33
N LEU A 228 -8.99 5.00 9.10
CA LEU A 228 -9.20 4.13 7.94
C LEU A 228 -7.91 3.46 7.49
N ALA A 229 -6.79 4.18 7.60
CA ALA A 229 -5.47 3.69 7.23
C ALA A 229 -4.38 4.35 8.07
N PHE A 230 -3.25 3.66 8.21
CA PHE A 230 -2.02 4.15 8.81
C PHE A 230 -0.93 4.22 7.75
N ILE A 231 -0.15 5.30 7.78
CA ILE A 231 1.08 5.38 6.99
C ILE A 231 2.24 5.69 7.94
N PHE A 232 3.20 4.77 8.01
CA PHE A 232 4.40 4.97 8.82
C PHE A 232 5.40 5.85 8.09
N LEU A 233 5.96 6.82 8.83
CA LEU A 233 7.02 7.71 8.35
C LEU A 233 8.29 7.38 9.13
N TYR A 234 9.07 6.44 8.59
CA TYR A 234 10.29 5.93 9.22
C TYR A 234 11.37 7.00 9.43
N GLU A 235 11.56 7.88 8.45
CA GLU A 235 12.55 8.96 8.51
C GLU A 235 12.22 9.97 9.61
N HIS A 236 10.93 10.20 9.86
CA HIS A 236 10.45 11.19 10.82
C HIS A 236 10.03 10.61 12.17
N GLN A 237 10.11 9.29 12.35
CA GLN A 237 9.64 8.59 13.55
C GLN A 237 8.22 9.00 13.95
N CYS A 238 7.34 9.07 12.94
CA CYS A 238 5.94 9.47 13.09
C CYS A 238 5.02 8.55 12.27
N PHE A 239 3.72 8.75 12.38
CA PHE A 239 2.74 8.08 11.54
C PHE A 239 1.57 9.00 11.21
N LEU A 240 1.04 8.85 10.01
CA LEU A 240 -0.20 9.46 9.58
C LEU A 240 -1.37 8.55 9.95
N ALA A 241 -2.39 9.12 10.56
CA ALA A 241 -3.67 8.48 10.79
C ALA A 241 -4.69 9.12 9.86
N LEU A 242 -5.13 8.37 8.84
CA LEU A 242 -6.05 8.86 7.82
C LEU A 242 -7.49 8.58 8.23
N ARG A 243 -8.32 9.62 8.24
CA ARG A 243 -9.77 9.52 8.47
C ARG A 243 -10.50 10.15 7.30
N SER A 244 -11.80 9.86 7.16
CA SER A 244 -12.59 10.23 5.98
C SER A 244 -12.38 11.66 5.50
N ASN A 245 -12.21 12.65 6.40
CA ASN A 245 -11.98 14.05 6.04
C ASN A 245 -10.77 14.69 6.75
N GLU A 246 -9.90 13.91 7.40
CA GLU A 246 -8.80 14.45 8.21
C GLU A 246 -7.53 13.63 8.03
N VAL A 247 -6.40 14.34 7.87
CA VAL A 247 -5.06 13.77 7.98
C VAL A 247 -4.43 14.29 9.28
N LEU A 248 -3.99 13.36 10.12
CA LEU A 248 -3.40 13.66 11.43
C LEU A 248 -2.01 13.05 11.53
N LEU A 249 -1.01 13.86 11.85
CA LEU A 249 0.36 13.42 12.09
C LEU A 249 0.57 13.20 13.59
N TRP A 250 0.94 11.98 13.98
CA TRP A 250 1.22 11.59 15.36
C TRP A 250 2.64 11.11 15.52
N ASN A 251 3.21 11.32 16.70
CA ASN A 251 4.49 10.73 17.07
C ASN A 251 4.29 9.55 18.04
N PHE A 252 5.36 8.80 18.28
CA PHE A 252 5.34 7.66 19.21
C PHE A 252 5.35 8.06 20.69
N ARG A 253 5.31 9.35 21.02
CA ARG A 253 5.00 9.85 22.37
C ARG A 253 3.50 10.04 22.61
N GLY A 254 2.66 9.74 21.61
CA GLY A 254 1.21 9.92 21.69
C GLY A 254 0.77 11.38 21.57
N GLU A 255 1.62 12.22 20.98
CA GLU A 255 1.35 13.63 20.74
C GLU A 255 0.86 13.81 19.29
N LEU A 256 -0.15 14.67 19.13
CA LEU A 256 -0.57 15.12 17.81
C LEU A 256 0.41 16.22 17.38
N VAL A 257 1.22 15.94 16.36
CA VAL A 257 2.26 16.84 15.85
C VAL A 257 1.65 17.90 14.94
N SER A 258 0.83 17.48 13.97
CA SER A 258 0.13 18.41 13.08
C SER A 258 -1.22 17.87 12.60
N ARG A 259 -2.05 18.80 12.13
CA ARG A 259 -3.34 18.55 11.47
C ARG A 259 -3.38 19.32 10.16
N PHE A 260 -3.76 18.63 9.09
CA PHE A 260 -3.84 19.22 7.76
C PHE A 260 -5.23 19.83 7.57
N ARG A 261 -5.38 21.11 7.97
CA ARG A 261 -6.71 21.76 8.08
C ARG A 261 -7.46 21.83 6.74
N ASP A 262 -6.73 22.07 5.67
CA ASP A 262 -7.28 22.25 4.33
C ASP A 262 -7.15 20.99 3.47
N HIS A 263 -6.67 19.87 4.03
CA HIS A 263 -6.45 18.62 3.31
C HIS A 263 -7.55 17.61 3.68
N ARG A 264 -8.73 17.86 3.12
CA ARG A 264 -9.91 17.04 3.37
C ARG A 264 -9.90 15.89 2.38
N LEU A 265 -9.33 14.76 2.79
CA LEU A 265 -9.28 13.56 1.96
C LEU A 265 -10.65 13.27 1.34
N TRP A 266 -10.64 12.90 0.07
CA TRP A 266 -11.82 12.52 -0.67
C TRP A 266 -11.61 11.15 -1.28
N PHE A 267 -12.57 10.27 -1.02
CA PHE A 267 -12.58 8.91 -1.56
C PHE A 267 -13.83 8.77 -2.41
N PRO A 268 -13.72 8.94 -3.74
CA PRO A 268 -14.84 8.73 -4.66
C PRO A 268 -15.40 7.33 -4.48
N GLN A 269 -16.71 7.17 -4.61
CA GLN A 269 -17.37 5.87 -4.45
C GLN A 269 -16.88 4.83 -5.48
N SER A 270 -16.39 5.29 -6.63
CA SER A 270 -15.78 4.45 -7.68
C SER A 270 -14.38 3.94 -7.33
N VAL A 271 -13.72 4.48 -6.30
CA VAL A 271 -12.39 4.06 -5.87
C VAL A 271 -12.53 2.94 -4.85
N VAL A 272 -12.16 1.73 -5.28
CA VAL A 272 -12.19 0.52 -4.44
C VAL A 272 -11.05 0.52 -3.41
N ASP A 273 -9.88 1.04 -3.80
CA ASP A 273 -8.69 1.13 -2.94
C ASP A 273 -8.32 2.58 -2.65
N HIS A 274 -8.52 3.00 -1.40
CA HIS A 274 -8.23 4.35 -0.92
C HIS A 274 -6.75 4.75 -1.07
N THR A 275 -5.82 3.80 -1.19
CA THR A 275 -4.39 4.10 -1.41
C THR A 275 -4.12 4.55 -2.84
N SER A 276 -5.00 4.23 -3.81
CA SER A 276 -4.83 4.65 -5.21
C SER A 276 -4.88 6.16 -5.41
N VAL A 277 -5.36 6.94 -4.42
CA VAL A 277 -5.50 8.40 -4.51
C VAL A 277 -4.64 9.13 -3.47
N ILE A 278 -3.64 8.45 -2.90
CA ILE A 278 -2.70 9.03 -1.94
C ILE A 278 -1.30 8.60 -2.32
N PHE A 279 -0.38 9.55 -2.35
CA PHE A 279 1.04 9.31 -2.58
C PHE A 279 1.86 10.02 -1.51
N ILE A 280 2.87 9.32 -0.98
CA ILE A 280 3.87 9.88 -0.08
C ILE A 280 5.21 9.79 -0.77
N THR A 281 5.91 10.91 -0.85
CA THR A 281 7.26 10.98 -1.42
C THR A 281 8.26 10.14 -0.62
N HIS A 282 9.33 9.70 -1.26
CA HIS A 282 10.39 8.91 -0.63
C HIS A 282 11.02 9.64 0.58
N ALA A 283 11.19 10.96 0.49
CA ALA A 283 11.69 11.78 1.60
C ALA A 283 10.68 11.93 2.76
N GLN A 284 9.44 11.46 2.58
CA GLN A 284 8.37 11.49 3.56
C GLN A 284 8.04 12.91 4.07
N ASP A 285 8.29 13.92 3.26
CA ASP A 285 8.06 15.33 3.57
C ASP A 285 6.82 15.89 2.84
N VAL A 286 6.38 15.25 1.76
CA VAL A 286 5.20 15.66 0.99
C VAL A 286 4.20 14.52 0.85
N ILE A 287 2.92 14.85 1.05
CA ILE A 287 1.75 14.03 0.71
C ILE A 287 1.01 14.68 -0.46
N ILE A 288 0.69 13.87 -1.46
CA ILE A 288 -0.13 14.23 -2.61
C ILE A 288 -1.40 13.39 -2.52
N SER A 289 -2.57 14.01 -2.56
CA SER A 289 -3.81 13.25 -2.46
C SER A 289 -4.98 13.92 -3.15
N LEU A 290 -6.02 13.12 -3.37
CA LEU A 290 -7.33 13.62 -3.76
C LEU A 290 -8.06 14.18 -2.54
N CYS A 291 -8.50 15.43 -2.66
CA CYS A 291 -9.17 16.20 -1.64
C CYS A 291 -10.49 16.78 -2.14
N GLU A 292 -11.33 17.17 -1.18
CA GLU A 292 -12.59 17.87 -1.40
C GLU A 292 -12.52 19.32 -0.93
N ASP A 293 -12.55 20.25 -1.88
CA ASP A 293 -12.72 21.67 -1.61
C ASP A 293 -14.21 22.02 -1.47
N LYS A 294 -14.54 22.83 -0.45
CA LYS A 294 -15.89 23.39 -0.25
C LYS A 294 -15.99 24.72 -0.96
N GLU A 295 -16.82 24.82 -2.00
CA GLU A 295 -17.21 26.12 -2.55
C GLU A 295 -18.26 26.82 -1.71
N SER A 296 -18.30 28.16 -1.82
CA SER A 296 -19.38 29.00 -1.30
C SER A 296 -20.77 28.66 -1.86
N THR A 297 -20.82 27.95 -2.99
CA THR A 297 -22.05 27.52 -3.68
C THR A 297 -22.63 26.21 -3.11
N GLY A 298 -21.93 25.54 -2.19
CA GLY A 298 -22.35 24.28 -1.58
C GLY A 298 -22.11 23.04 -2.43
N LYS A 299 -21.48 23.16 -3.61
CA LYS A 299 -20.99 22.01 -4.38
C LYS A 299 -19.56 21.67 -3.96
N ASN A 300 -19.34 20.38 -3.76
CA ASN A 300 -18.03 19.83 -3.45
C ASN A 300 -17.22 19.71 -4.74
N ARG A 301 -15.97 20.20 -4.72
CA ARG A 301 -15.06 20.12 -5.86
C ARG A 301 -13.90 19.20 -5.55
N GLU A 302 -13.62 18.31 -6.49
CA GLU A 302 -12.44 17.45 -6.43
C GLU A 302 -11.20 18.28 -6.80
N SER A 303 -10.18 18.16 -5.97
CA SER A 303 -8.90 18.82 -6.17
C SER A 303 -7.76 17.92 -5.70
N ILE A 304 -6.60 18.04 -6.36
CA ILE A 304 -5.40 17.31 -5.96
C ILE A 304 -4.57 18.26 -5.09
N HIS A 305 -4.34 17.88 -3.84
CA HIS A 305 -3.59 18.68 -2.87
C HIS A 305 -2.18 18.15 -2.73
N VAL A 306 -1.21 19.04 -2.78
CA VAL A 306 0.17 18.80 -2.39
C VAL A 306 0.40 19.49 -1.06
N SER A 307 0.72 18.73 -0.02
CA SER A 307 0.90 19.27 1.34
C SER A 307 2.20 18.80 1.96
N HIS A 308 2.83 19.71 2.70
CA HIS A 308 4.00 19.40 3.51
C HIS A 308 3.57 18.66 4.78
N ILE A 309 4.19 17.51 5.04
CA ILE A 309 3.72 16.55 6.04
C ILE A 309 3.90 17.07 7.46
N SER A 310 5.07 17.62 7.77
CA SER A 310 5.38 18.02 9.15
C SER A 310 4.60 19.26 9.60
N SER A 311 4.38 20.23 8.70
CA SER A 311 3.57 21.42 9.00
C SER A 311 2.07 21.20 8.78
N GLY A 312 1.68 20.26 7.90
CA GLY A 312 0.30 20.10 7.43
C GLY A 312 -0.17 21.20 6.48
N GLU A 313 0.76 22.05 6.02
CA GLU A 313 0.48 23.18 5.12
C GLU A 313 0.25 22.69 3.69
N CYS A 314 -0.74 23.26 3.01
CA CYS A 314 -0.98 23.00 1.60
C CYS A 314 -0.05 23.88 0.76
N LEU A 315 0.85 23.23 0.02
CA LEU A 315 1.86 23.87 -0.83
C LEU A 315 1.28 24.24 -2.20
N ALA A 316 0.47 23.35 -2.77
CA ALA A 316 -0.15 23.55 -4.07
C ALA A 316 -1.49 22.81 -4.17
N ARG A 317 -2.35 23.29 -5.07
CA ARG A 317 -3.65 22.69 -5.40
C ARG A 317 -3.84 22.66 -6.90
N ILE A 318 -4.37 21.55 -7.41
CA ILE A 318 -4.84 21.42 -8.78
C ILE A 318 -6.36 21.30 -8.72
N ASP A 319 -7.06 22.29 -9.26
CA ASP A 319 -8.52 22.24 -9.44
C ASP A 319 -8.83 21.27 -10.59
N TRP A 320 -9.04 20.01 -10.23
CA TRP A 320 -9.27 18.95 -11.19
C TRP A 320 -10.50 19.22 -12.05
N GLN A 321 -11.57 19.74 -11.44
CA GLN A 321 -12.82 20.04 -12.15
C GLN A 321 -12.70 21.16 -13.20
N ALA A 322 -11.68 22.01 -13.10
CA ALA A 322 -11.37 22.98 -14.15
C ALA A 322 -10.71 22.34 -15.38
N VAL A 323 -10.12 21.16 -15.22
CA VAL A 323 -9.38 20.44 -16.27
C VAL A 323 -10.23 19.33 -16.88
N ASP A 324 -10.82 18.47 -16.04
CA ASP A 324 -11.66 17.35 -16.47
C ASP A 324 -12.90 17.24 -15.55
N LYS A 325 -14.05 16.92 -16.13
CA LYS A 325 -15.31 16.80 -15.40
C LYS A 325 -15.52 15.41 -14.80
N SER A 326 -14.72 14.42 -15.23
CA SER A 326 -14.82 13.05 -14.78
C SER A 326 -14.02 12.83 -13.49
N PRO A 327 -14.57 12.12 -12.49
CA PRO A 327 -13.90 11.85 -11.22
C PRO A 327 -12.50 11.24 -11.36
N VAL A 328 -11.59 11.69 -10.50
CA VAL A 328 -10.26 11.09 -10.34
C VAL A 328 -10.40 9.71 -9.71
N THR A 329 -9.72 8.71 -10.26
CA THR A 329 -9.75 7.32 -9.76
C THR A 329 -8.39 6.82 -9.32
N ALA A 330 -7.30 7.46 -9.75
CA ALA A 330 -5.94 7.11 -9.36
C ALA A 330 -5.00 8.31 -9.44
N LEU A 331 -4.00 8.34 -8.56
CA LEU A 331 -2.91 9.31 -8.52
C LEU A 331 -1.57 8.57 -8.44
N SER A 332 -0.55 9.19 -9.03
CA SER A 332 0.85 8.79 -8.88
C SER A 332 1.74 10.01 -9.00
N TYR A 333 2.98 9.92 -8.53
CA TYR A 333 3.95 11.00 -8.60
C TYR A 333 5.28 10.47 -9.10
N ASN A 334 5.84 11.14 -10.10
CA ASN A 334 7.18 10.86 -10.59
C ASN A 334 8.18 11.76 -9.87
N GLU A 335 8.84 11.26 -8.83
CA GLU A 335 9.82 12.02 -8.05
C GLU A 335 11.04 12.46 -8.87
N GLU A 336 11.42 11.74 -9.93
CA GLU A 336 12.56 12.11 -10.76
C GLU A 336 12.29 13.35 -11.62
N ARG A 337 11.04 13.51 -12.07
CA ARG A 337 10.61 14.62 -12.94
C ARG A 337 9.83 15.71 -12.21
N GLY A 338 9.32 15.38 -11.03
CA GLY A 338 8.37 16.21 -10.29
C GLY A 338 6.96 16.20 -10.91
N ASP A 339 6.63 15.19 -11.72
CA ASP A 339 5.34 15.13 -12.42
C ASP A 339 4.24 14.57 -11.50
N ILE A 340 3.07 15.19 -11.51
CA ILE A 340 1.84 14.61 -10.93
C ILE A 340 1.07 13.92 -12.05
N ILE A 341 0.72 12.65 -11.85
CA ILE A 341 -0.04 11.84 -12.80
C ILE A 341 -1.38 11.50 -12.17
N ALA A 342 -2.46 11.71 -12.91
CA ALA A 342 -3.80 11.34 -12.45
C ALA A 342 -4.59 10.62 -13.55
N GLY A 343 -5.40 9.65 -13.12
CA GLY A 343 -6.33 8.89 -13.97
C GLY A 343 -7.77 9.15 -13.57
N ASN A 344 -8.68 9.03 -14.53
CA ASN A 344 -10.11 9.25 -14.30
C ASN A 344 -10.97 8.02 -14.67
N GLU A 345 -12.27 8.09 -14.38
CA GLU A 345 -13.23 7.01 -14.69
C GLU A 345 -13.39 6.71 -16.20
N LEU A 346 -13.05 7.65 -17.08
CA LEU A 346 -13.09 7.47 -18.54
C LEU A 346 -11.82 6.81 -19.09
N GLY A 347 -10.83 6.55 -18.23
CA GLY A 347 -9.53 5.99 -18.63
C GLY A 347 -8.58 7.01 -19.26
N HIS A 348 -8.83 8.31 -19.08
CA HIS A 348 -7.84 9.34 -19.42
C HIS A 348 -6.75 9.38 -18.36
N ILE A 349 -5.52 9.66 -18.80
CA ILE A 349 -4.36 9.90 -17.95
C ILE A 349 -3.85 11.31 -18.26
N LEU A 350 -3.74 12.14 -17.24
CA LEU A 350 -3.23 13.50 -17.33
C LEU A 350 -1.92 13.62 -16.53
N ILE A 351 -0.98 14.40 -17.06
CA ILE A 351 0.34 14.63 -16.47
C ILE A 351 0.52 16.14 -16.29
N TRP A 352 0.85 16.57 -15.08
CA TRP A 352 1.28 17.92 -14.77
C TRP A 352 2.77 17.91 -14.50
N SER A 353 3.52 18.53 -15.40
CA SER A 353 4.96 18.73 -15.27
C SER A 353 5.24 20.15 -14.79
N ASN A 354 6.35 20.32 -14.07
CA ASN A 354 6.85 21.62 -13.63
C ASN A 354 7.44 22.45 -14.78
#